data_AF-A0A2N2JED9-F1
#
_entry.id   AF-A0A2N2JED9-F1
#
_cell.length_a   1.000
_cell.length_b   1.000
_cell.length_c   1.000
_cell.angle_alpha   90.00
_cell.angle_beta   90.00
_cell.angle_gamma   90.00
#
_symmetry.space_group_name_H-M   'P 1'
#
loop_
_entity.id
_entity.type
_entity.pdbx_description
1 polymer ?
#
loop_
_entity_poly.entity_id
_entity_poly.type
_entity_poly.pdbx_seq_one_letter_code
_entity_poly.pdbx_strand_id
1 'polypeptide(L)'
;MDREEQAERRLTAILATTDTRDGKLWAILQLLEDAIALPAAARVAGGRVEVTHVDYGGDEVQGLIAAVSDDSGTRSLPLAEVAFLTREPGAGVVRAYADWVRGPAADPGARAATAVRPTDGPIDLAVLAVLPRTARCRRLDDGSDVVYRPSDREQLVPGTIITVTPRHRDGRLEGPITATSVDPARLGLVPPALEPVDAAVTTYALATPPAPDQLEEAALLADAGDPREARRLLLALLAEEPLLLDVHAALGDLALASLAATALAHYAVGAALGDASVPDPCDGLVPWEQASNRGYLACLYGCARALHRLGRDVDARRPLERLLALDPDDHLGASQL
;
A
#
# COMPACT_ATOMS: atom_id res chain seq x y z
N MET A 1 -0.18 19.18 39.23
CA MET A 1 -0.20 19.55 37.80
C MET A 1 -1.23 18.63 37.18
N ASP A 2 -2.26 19.21 36.56
CA ASP A 2 -3.39 18.43 36.04
C ASP A 2 -2.93 17.54 34.88
N ARG A 3 -3.48 16.33 34.77
CA ARG A 3 -3.10 15.34 33.75
C ARG A 3 -3.39 15.87 32.34
N GLU A 4 -4.43 16.70 32.23
CA GLU A 4 -4.80 17.42 31.01
C GLU A 4 -3.79 18.53 30.67
N GLU A 5 -3.38 19.34 31.65
CA GLU A 5 -2.37 20.39 31.49
C GLU A 5 -1.01 19.82 31.06
N GLN A 6 -0.66 18.61 31.52
CA GLN A 6 0.55 17.91 31.09
C GLN A 6 0.47 17.42 29.64
N ALA A 7 -0.70 16.96 29.19
CA ALA A 7 -0.92 16.52 27.83
C ALA A 7 -0.90 17.69 26.83
N GLU A 8 -1.49 18.84 27.17
CA GLU A 8 -1.44 20.05 26.33
C GLU A 8 -0.02 20.60 26.18
N ARG A 9 0.80 20.55 27.25
CA ARG A 9 2.22 20.92 27.17
C ARG A 9 3.01 19.98 26.26
N ARG A 10 2.71 18.67 26.29
CA ARG A 10 3.32 17.68 25.38
C ARG A 10 2.92 17.92 23.93
N LEU A 11 1.65 18.23 23.65
CA LEU A 11 1.20 18.58 22.30
C LEU A 11 1.98 19.81 21.79
N THR A 12 2.10 20.85 22.60
CA THR A 12 2.84 22.06 22.23
C THR A 12 4.31 21.75 21.90
N ALA A 13 4.95 20.87 22.68
CA ALA A 13 6.31 20.43 22.42
C ALA A 13 6.44 19.65 21.11
N ILE A 14 5.49 18.75 20.81
CA ILE A 14 5.45 17.99 19.54
C ILE A 14 5.28 18.94 18.34
N LEU A 15 4.38 19.91 18.43
CA LEU A 15 4.15 20.85 17.33
C LEU A 15 5.37 21.74 17.05
N ALA A 16 6.17 22.04 18.08
CA ALA A 16 7.37 22.86 18.01
C ALA A 16 8.62 22.10 17.49
N THR A 17 8.57 20.78 17.28
CA THR A 17 9.73 20.04 16.75
C THR A 17 10.01 20.39 15.29
N THR A 18 11.20 20.02 14.79
CA THR A 18 11.58 20.15 13.37
C THR A 18 11.21 18.90 12.56
N ASP A 19 10.48 17.95 13.16
CA ASP A 19 10.07 16.72 12.48
C ASP A 19 9.11 17.00 11.33
N THR A 20 9.06 16.02 10.41
CA THR A 20 8.07 15.99 9.33
C THR A 20 6.65 15.99 9.88
N ARG A 21 5.69 16.43 9.07
CA ARG A 21 4.29 16.53 9.50
C ARG A 21 3.71 15.15 9.79
N ASP A 22 4.11 14.13 9.03
CA ASP A 22 3.90 12.71 9.34
C ASP A 22 4.42 12.31 10.73
N GLY A 23 5.67 12.65 11.06
CA GLY A 23 6.26 12.34 12.36
C GLY A 23 5.52 13.02 13.52
N LYS A 24 5.08 14.26 13.31
CA LYS A 24 4.23 14.98 14.27
C LYS A 24 2.87 14.32 14.44
N LEU A 25 2.24 13.85 13.37
CA LEU A 25 0.93 13.19 13.43
C LEU A 25 1.00 11.85 14.18
N TRP A 26 2.07 11.07 14.00
CA TRP A 26 2.33 9.87 14.80
C TRP A 26 2.54 10.18 16.28
N ALA A 27 3.33 11.19 16.61
CA ALA A 27 3.56 11.60 17.99
C ALA A 27 2.27 12.12 18.66
N ILE A 28 1.41 12.81 17.90
CA ILE A 28 0.10 13.26 18.37
C ILE A 28 -0.84 12.07 18.58
N LEU A 29 -0.84 11.07 17.68
CA LEU A 29 -1.64 9.84 17.86
C LEU A 29 -1.30 9.16 19.19
N GLN A 30 -0.02 8.94 19.46
CA GLN A 30 0.47 8.35 20.71
C GLN A 30 0.06 9.18 21.94
N LEU A 31 0.14 10.51 21.86
CA LEU A 31 -0.32 11.40 22.93
C LEU A 31 -1.83 11.25 23.20
N LEU A 32 -2.63 11.09 22.15
CA LEU A 32 -4.09 10.95 22.27
C LEU A 32 -4.50 9.59 22.83
N GLU A 33 -3.77 8.52 22.50
CA GLU A 33 -3.97 7.19 23.11
C GLU A 33 -3.78 7.23 24.63
N ASP A 34 -2.84 8.05 25.12
CA ASP A 34 -2.59 8.24 26.55
C ASP A 34 -3.61 9.17 27.24
N ALA A 35 -4.16 10.13 26.48
CA ALA A 35 -4.98 11.22 27.00
C ALA A 35 -6.49 10.92 26.98
N ILE A 36 -6.95 10.08 26.05
CA ILE A 36 -8.37 9.79 25.83
C ILE A 36 -8.67 8.35 26.25
N ALA A 37 -9.62 8.18 27.17
CA ALA A 37 -10.17 6.87 27.48
C ALA A 37 -11.30 6.53 26.50
N LEU A 38 -10.99 5.73 25.47
CA LEU A 38 -12.00 5.26 24.52
C LEU A 38 -12.71 3.98 25.05
N PRO A 39 -14.00 3.78 24.75
CA PRO A 39 -14.85 4.65 23.94
C PRO A 39 -15.31 5.92 24.69
N ALA A 40 -15.42 7.04 23.98
CA ALA A 40 -15.74 8.34 24.58
C ALA A 40 -16.77 9.15 23.78
N ALA A 41 -17.60 9.91 24.49
CA ALA A 41 -18.70 10.64 23.88
C ALA A 41 -18.23 11.93 23.17
N ALA A 42 -18.66 12.11 21.93
CA ALA A 42 -18.33 13.25 21.10
C ALA A 42 -19.53 13.77 20.30
N ARG A 43 -19.29 14.86 19.55
CA ARG A 43 -20.24 15.49 18.64
C ARG A 43 -19.61 15.70 17.27
N VAL A 44 -20.43 15.52 16.25
CA VAL A 44 -20.14 15.81 14.85
C VAL A 44 -21.31 16.60 14.25
N ALA A 45 -21.18 17.11 13.02
CA ALA A 45 -22.24 17.89 12.37
C ALA A 45 -23.60 17.17 12.31
N GLY A 46 -23.60 15.83 12.32
CA GLY A 46 -24.80 14.98 12.30
C GLY A 46 -25.40 14.59 13.66
N GLY A 47 -24.78 14.95 14.80
CA GLY A 47 -25.32 14.62 16.12
C GLY A 47 -24.30 14.16 17.15
N ARG A 48 -24.79 13.51 18.22
CA ARG A 48 -23.94 12.86 19.23
C ARG A 48 -23.48 11.51 18.70
N VAL A 49 -22.21 11.22 18.92
CA VAL A 49 -21.56 9.97 18.53
C VAL A 49 -20.65 9.50 19.66
N GLU A 50 -20.27 8.23 19.62
CA GLU A 50 -19.26 7.64 20.50
C GLU A 50 -18.02 7.34 19.68
N VAL A 51 -16.88 7.92 20.05
CA VAL A 51 -15.60 7.62 19.41
C VAL A 51 -15.09 6.32 19.99
N THR A 52 -14.80 5.34 19.14
CA THR A 52 -14.33 4.01 19.58
C THR A 52 -12.84 3.82 19.33
N HIS A 53 -12.28 4.53 18.34
CA HIS A 53 -10.87 4.43 17.97
C HIS A 53 -10.39 5.72 17.29
N VAL A 54 -9.10 6.03 17.41
CA VAL A 54 -8.43 7.11 16.66
C VAL A 54 -7.19 6.50 16.03
N ASP A 55 -6.95 6.81 14.77
CA ASP A 55 -5.87 6.21 13.96
C ASP A 55 -5.20 7.28 13.10
N TYR A 56 -3.98 7.01 12.62
CA TYR A 56 -3.28 7.82 11.63
C TYR A 56 -3.01 7.02 10.36
N GLY A 57 -3.69 7.39 9.28
CA GLY A 57 -3.63 6.69 8.00
C GLY A 57 -2.46 7.08 7.08
N GLY A 58 -1.52 7.91 7.54
CA GLY A 58 -0.39 8.40 6.74
C GLY A 58 -0.73 9.49 5.72
N ASP A 59 -1.85 10.19 5.90
CA ASP A 59 -2.24 11.34 5.06
C ASP A 59 -2.04 12.62 5.85
N GLU A 60 -0.99 13.38 5.52
CA GLU A 60 -0.67 14.64 6.19
C GLU A 60 -1.74 15.74 6.02
N VAL A 61 -2.56 15.64 4.97
CA VAL A 61 -3.63 16.59 4.62
C VAL A 61 -4.89 16.27 5.40
N GLN A 62 -5.26 14.99 5.46
CA GLN A 62 -6.46 14.51 6.17
C GLN A 62 -6.24 14.36 7.67
N GLY A 63 -5.00 14.09 8.10
CA GLY A 63 -4.60 13.95 9.49
C GLY A 63 -5.12 12.66 10.17
N LEU A 64 -5.36 12.75 11.48
CA LEU A 64 -5.87 11.67 12.31
C LEU A 64 -7.35 11.42 12.02
N ILE A 65 -7.78 10.17 12.15
CA ILE A 65 -9.13 9.70 11.84
C ILE A 65 -9.76 9.07 13.07
N ALA A 66 -10.95 9.54 13.42
CA ALA A 66 -11.77 8.96 14.48
C ALA A 66 -12.79 7.99 13.90
N ALA A 67 -12.83 6.77 14.42
CA ALA A 67 -13.97 5.87 14.27
C ALA A 67 -15.06 6.29 15.25
N VAL A 68 -16.22 6.67 14.75
CA VAL A 68 -17.37 7.12 15.54
C VAL A 68 -18.57 6.21 15.31
N SER A 69 -19.30 5.89 16.36
CA SER A 69 -20.49 5.05 16.31
C SER A 69 -21.71 5.80 16.85
N ASP A 70 -22.86 5.62 16.22
CA ASP A 70 -24.16 6.05 16.72
C ASP A 70 -25.24 5.01 16.36
N ASP A 71 -26.52 5.35 16.57
CA ASP A 71 -27.66 4.48 16.25
C ASP A 71 -27.76 4.11 14.76
N SER A 72 -27.05 4.83 13.87
CA SER A 72 -26.98 4.55 12.43
C SER A 72 -25.80 3.65 12.04
N GLY A 73 -24.92 3.33 12.99
CA GLY A 73 -23.75 2.48 12.80
C GLY A 73 -22.42 3.21 13.00
N THR A 74 -21.33 2.53 12.65
CA THR A 74 -19.97 3.05 12.81
C THR A 74 -19.45 3.65 11.50
N ARG A 75 -18.91 4.87 11.56
CA ARG A 75 -18.31 5.62 10.44
C ARG A 75 -16.97 6.22 10.85
N SER A 76 -16.14 6.61 9.89
CA SER A 76 -14.85 7.27 10.16
C SER A 76 -14.89 8.72 9.73
N LEU A 77 -14.33 9.62 10.54
CA LEU A 77 -14.30 11.06 10.27
C LEU A 77 -12.92 11.63 10.60
N PRO A 78 -12.49 12.72 9.94
CA PRO A 78 -11.32 13.47 10.38
C PRO A 78 -11.46 13.84 11.85
N LEU A 79 -10.46 13.53 12.67
CA LEU A 79 -10.47 13.84 14.10
C LEU A 79 -10.64 15.34 14.33
N ALA A 80 -10.14 16.18 13.42
CA ALA A 80 -10.33 17.63 13.45
C ALA A 80 -11.78 18.09 13.27
N GLU A 81 -12.70 17.20 12.88
CA GLU A 81 -14.14 17.45 12.76
C GLU A 81 -14.95 16.85 13.93
N VAL A 82 -14.28 16.17 14.86
CA VAL A 82 -14.89 15.51 16.02
C VAL A 82 -14.66 16.33 17.28
N ALA A 83 -15.74 16.73 17.95
CA ALA A 83 -15.69 17.48 19.19
C ALA A 83 -16.05 16.58 20.38
N PHE A 84 -15.04 16.11 21.13
CA PHE A 84 -15.27 15.40 22.39
C PHE A 84 -16.00 16.32 23.39
N LEU A 85 -16.89 15.75 24.19
CA LEU A 85 -17.62 16.54 25.20
C LEU A 85 -16.64 17.03 26.27
N THR A 86 -16.84 18.25 26.79
CA THR A 86 -15.91 18.94 27.73
C THR A 86 -15.61 18.19 29.03
N ARG A 87 -16.33 17.10 29.31
CA ARG A 87 -16.15 16.23 30.47
C ARG A 87 -15.26 15.01 30.19
N GLU A 88 -14.88 14.78 28.94
CA GLU A 88 -14.03 13.67 28.52
C GLU A 88 -12.55 14.07 28.68
N PRO A 89 -11.73 13.23 29.33
CA PRO A 89 -10.28 13.41 29.37
C PRO A 89 -9.69 13.53 27.95
N GLY A 90 -8.81 14.51 27.74
CA GLY A 90 -8.12 14.71 26.46
C GLY A 90 -8.89 15.55 25.44
N ALA A 91 -10.10 16.04 25.76
CA ALA A 91 -10.88 16.92 24.89
C ALA A 91 -10.13 18.23 24.53
N GLY A 92 -9.37 18.80 25.47
CA GLY A 92 -8.52 19.97 25.22
C GLY A 92 -7.43 19.71 24.17
N VAL A 93 -6.80 18.53 24.23
CA VAL A 93 -5.75 18.09 23.30
C VAL A 93 -6.29 17.91 21.88
N VAL A 94 -7.47 17.29 21.73
CA VAL A 94 -8.13 17.12 20.42
C VAL A 94 -8.49 18.47 19.80
N ARG A 95 -8.96 19.43 20.62
CA ARG A 95 -9.27 20.78 20.13
C ARG A 95 -8.02 21.51 19.62
N ALA A 96 -6.94 21.47 20.40
CA ALA A 96 -5.67 22.07 20.00
C ALA A 96 -5.08 21.42 18.73
N TYR A 97 -5.24 20.10 18.59
CA TYR A 97 -4.93 19.39 17.35
C TYR A 97 -5.78 19.89 16.16
N ALA A 98 -7.10 20.03 16.34
CA ALA A 98 -8.00 20.50 15.29
C ALA A 98 -7.66 21.94 14.84
N ASP A 99 -7.27 22.81 15.78
CA ASP A 99 -6.83 24.17 15.49
C ASP A 99 -5.53 24.19 14.66
N TRP A 100 -4.57 23.32 15.01
CA TRP A 100 -3.33 23.15 14.25
C TRP A 100 -3.57 22.67 12.81
N VAL A 101 -4.49 21.72 12.62
CA VAL A 101 -4.86 21.22 11.28
C VAL A 101 -5.56 22.28 10.45
N ARG A 102 -6.48 23.04 11.04
CA ARG A 102 -7.29 24.04 10.33
C ARG A 102 -6.49 25.28 9.94
N GLY A 103 -5.44 25.62 10.69
CA GLY A 103 -4.66 26.84 10.47
C GLY A 103 -5.50 28.12 10.71
N PRO A 104 -4.91 29.31 10.54
CA PRO A 104 -5.65 30.57 10.68
C PRO A 104 -6.77 30.64 9.63
N ALA A 105 -7.98 30.98 10.07
CA ALA A 105 -9.18 30.96 9.24
C ALA A 105 -9.02 31.84 7.99
N ALA A 106 -8.99 31.21 6.81
CA ALA A 106 -9.14 31.88 5.53
C ALA A 106 -10.63 32.03 5.17
N ASP A 107 -10.93 33.16 4.52
CA ASP A 107 -12.25 33.70 4.14
C ASP A 107 -13.30 32.64 3.75
N PRO A 108 -14.55 32.69 4.28
CA PRO A 108 -15.55 31.61 4.12
C PRO A 108 -16.23 31.57 2.73
N GLY A 109 -15.52 31.94 1.67
CA GLY A 109 -16.02 31.97 0.29
C GLY A 109 -15.60 30.80 -0.61
N ALA A 110 -14.69 29.92 -0.17
CA ALA A 110 -14.08 28.94 -1.07
C ALA A 110 -13.90 27.53 -0.46
N ARG A 111 -14.98 26.89 -0.02
CA ARG A 111 -15.05 25.42 0.06
C ARG A 111 -16.43 24.94 -0.38
N ALA A 112 -16.64 24.96 -1.69
CA ALA A 112 -17.67 24.13 -2.30
C ALA A 112 -17.21 22.67 -2.26
N ALA A 113 -18.10 21.80 -1.81
CA ALA A 113 -17.92 20.36 -1.79
C ALA A 113 -17.38 19.83 -3.12
N THR A 114 -16.23 19.17 -3.08
CA THR A 114 -15.88 18.14 -4.09
C THR A 114 -16.72 16.91 -3.79
N ALA A 115 -18.01 17.00 -4.10
CA ALA A 115 -18.81 15.82 -4.35
C ALA A 115 -18.16 15.09 -5.53
N VAL A 116 -17.55 13.95 -5.24
CA VAL A 116 -17.18 12.95 -6.23
C VAL A 116 -18.43 12.69 -7.07
N ARG A 117 -18.36 12.97 -8.37
CA ARG A 117 -19.45 12.62 -9.28
C ARG A 117 -19.62 11.10 -9.26
N PRO A 118 -20.84 10.56 -9.11
CA PRO A 118 -21.06 9.14 -9.36
C PRO A 118 -20.80 8.91 -10.85
N THR A 119 -19.79 8.10 -11.17
CA THR A 119 -19.69 7.49 -12.50
C THR A 119 -20.58 6.25 -12.45
N ASP A 120 -21.65 6.20 -13.25
CA ASP A 120 -22.60 5.08 -13.34
C ASP A 120 -22.00 3.81 -14.03
N GLY A 121 -20.70 3.54 -13.81
CA GLY A 121 -19.99 2.45 -14.48
C GLY A 121 -18.78 1.94 -13.70
N PRO A 122 -18.17 0.82 -14.15
CA PRO A 122 -16.96 0.30 -13.55
C PRO A 122 -15.84 1.34 -13.57
N ILE A 123 -15.02 1.37 -12.52
CA ILE A 123 -13.87 2.26 -12.41
C ILE A 123 -12.60 1.45 -12.21
N ASP A 124 -11.51 1.90 -12.83
CA ASP A 124 -10.20 1.30 -12.69
C ASP A 124 -9.40 2.00 -11.59
N LEU A 125 -8.84 1.20 -10.69
CA LEU A 125 -8.04 1.64 -9.56
C LEU A 125 -6.65 1.01 -9.64
N ALA A 126 -5.60 1.83 -9.64
CA ALA A 126 -4.24 1.40 -9.37
C ALA A 126 -4.07 1.15 -7.86
N VAL A 127 -3.71 -0.07 -7.46
CA VAL A 127 -3.46 -0.44 -6.06
C VAL A 127 -2.06 0.03 -5.69
N LEU A 128 -1.97 1.06 -4.83
CA LEU A 128 -0.69 1.66 -4.43
C LEU A 128 -0.14 1.03 -3.16
N ALA A 129 -0.99 0.79 -2.16
CA ALA A 129 -0.60 0.18 -0.91
C ALA A 129 -1.75 -0.66 -0.34
N VAL A 130 -1.42 -1.81 0.26
CA VAL A 130 -2.39 -2.71 0.87
C VAL A 130 -2.25 -2.65 2.38
N LEU A 131 -3.30 -2.19 3.04
CA LEU A 131 -3.43 -2.05 4.49
C LEU A 131 -4.25 -3.23 5.05
N PRO A 132 -4.32 -3.44 6.38
CA PRO A 132 -4.98 -4.61 6.96
C PRO A 132 -6.46 -4.81 6.57
N ARG A 133 -7.19 -3.73 6.24
CA ARG A 133 -8.63 -3.77 5.92
C ARG A 133 -9.02 -2.95 4.70
N THR A 134 -8.05 -2.31 4.04
CA THR A 134 -8.27 -1.36 2.95
C THR A 134 -7.05 -1.33 2.04
N ALA A 135 -7.17 -0.68 0.89
CA ALA A 135 -6.03 -0.31 0.08
C ALA A 135 -6.09 1.17 -0.27
N ARG A 136 -4.92 1.80 -0.29
CA ARG A 136 -4.73 3.10 -0.94
C ARG A 136 -4.66 2.83 -2.43
N CYS A 137 -5.53 3.47 -3.18
CA CYS A 137 -5.60 3.33 -4.63
C CYS A 137 -5.59 4.69 -5.30
N ARG A 138 -5.24 4.72 -6.58
CA ARG A 138 -5.42 5.88 -7.45
C ARG A 138 -6.40 5.54 -8.56
N ARG A 139 -7.38 6.40 -8.79
CA ARG A 139 -8.29 6.24 -9.92
C ARG A 139 -7.57 6.56 -11.23
N LEU A 140 -7.77 5.73 -12.24
CA LEU A 140 -7.11 5.92 -13.55
C LEU A 140 -7.83 6.90 -14.47
N ASP A 141 -9.08 7.26 -14.17
CA ASP A 141 -9.87 8.19 -14.98
C ASP A 141 -9.55 9.66 -14.69
N ASP A 142 -9.33 10.02 -13.42
CA ASP A 142 -9.04 11.40 -12.99
C ASP A 142 -7.75 11.54 -12.17
N GLY A 143 -7.06 10.44 -11.86
CA GLY A 143 -5.80 10.46 -11.11
C GLY A 143 -5.97 10.70 -9.61
N SER A 144 -7.21 10.77 -9.09
CA SER A 144 -7.45 11.03 -7.68
C SER A 144 -7.14 9.83 -6.79
N ASP A 145 -6.57 10.09 -5.62
CA ASP A 145 -6.31 9.06 -4.62
C ASP A 145 -7.61 8.74 -3.85
N VAL A 146 -7.87 7.44 -3.67
CA VAL A 146 -9.06 6.92 -2.99
C VAL A 146 -8.69 5.77 -2.07
N VAL A 147 -9.42 5.64 -0.96
CA VAL A 147 -9.35 4.46 -0.10
C VAL A 147 -10.40 3.46 -0.54
N TYR A 148 -9.93 2.31 -1.02
CA TYR A 148 -10.76 1.20 -1.42
C TYR A 148 -10.86 0.16 -0.31
N ARG A 149 -12.06 -0.35 -0.04
CA ARG A 149 -12.26 -1.49 0.86
C ARG A 149 -12.59 -2.74 0.04
N PRO A 150 -11.65 -3.71 -0.05
CA PRO A 150 -11.95 -5.00 -0.68
C PRO A 150 -12.96 -5.79 0.15
N SER A 151 -13.65 -6.72 -0.51
CA SER A 151 -14.45 -7.72 0.20
C SER A 151 -13.53 -8.69 0.97
N ASP A 152 -14.00 -9.27 2.08
CA ASP A 152 -13.18 -10.10 3.01
C ASP A 152 -12.43 -11.30 2.37
N ARG A 153 -12.73 -11.64 1.11
CA ARG A 153 -12.11 -12.75 0.36
C ARG A 153 -11.15 -12.30 -0.74
N GLU A 154 -11.09 -11.01 -1.05
CA GLU A 154 -10.27 -10.48 -2.14
C GLU A 154 -8.88 -10.10 -1.61
N GLN A 155 -7.85 -10.71 -2.19
CA GLN A 155 -6.46 -10.33 -1.90
C GLN A 155 -5.99 -9.32 -2.93
N LEU A 156 -5.67 -8.13 -2.45
CA LEU A 156 -5.09 -7.06 -3.24
C LEU A 156 -3.57 -7.19 -3.25
N VAL A 157 -2.97 -6.80 -4.37
CA VAL A 157 -1.53 -6.82 -4.61
C VAL A 157 -1.12 -5.41 -5.06
N PRO A 158 -0.17 -4.74 -4.39
CA PRO A 158 0.38 -3.47 -4.86
C PRO A 158 0.90 -3.59 -6.30
N GLY A 159 0.74 -2.54 -7.11
CA GLY A 159 1.15 -2.56 -8.52
C GLY A 159 0.20 -3.33 -9.44
N THR A 160 -1.03 -3.61 -9.00
CA THR A 160 -2.12 -4.10 -9.87
C THR A 160 -3.12 -2.99 -10.18
N ILE A 161 -3.83 -3.14 -11.29
CA ILE A 161 -5.03 -2.37 -11.63
C ILE A 161 -6.23 -3.27 -11.38
N ILE A 162 -7.18 -2.81 -10.58
CA ILE A 162 -8.45 -3.50 -10.32
C ILE A 162 -9.59 -2.70 -10.92
N THR A 163 -10.51 -3.38 -11.61
CA THR A 163 -11.76 -2.79 -12.11
C THR A 163 -12.86 -3.12 -11.12
N VAL A 164 -13.43 -2.10 -10.48
CA VAL A 164 -14.46 -2.25 -9.44
C VAL A 164 -15.80 -1.69 -9.91
N THR A 165 -16.89 -2.33 -9.48
CA THR A 165 -18.22 -1.70 -9.59
C THR A 165 -18.45 -0.83 -8.36
N PRO A 166 -18.36 0.51 -8.48
CA PRO A 166 -18.30 1.38 -7.32
C PRO A 166 -19.60 1.37 -6.52
N ARG A 167 -19.45 1.26 -5.20
CA ARG A 167 -20.47 1.54 -4.18
C ARG A 167 -19.85 2.52 -3.21
N HIS A 168 -20.42 3.71 -3.12
CA HIS A 168 -19.98 4.68 -2.14
C HIS A 168 -20.71 4.44 -0.82
N ARG A 169 -19.96 4.20 0.24
CA ARG A 169 -20.48 4.07 1.60
C ARG A 169 -19.59 4.87 2.54
N ASP A 170 -20.19 5.79 3.31
CA ASP A 170 -19.47 6.61 4.30
C ASP A 170 -18.24 7.34 3.73
N GLY A 171 -18.33 7.85 2.50
CA GLY A 171 -17.23 8.54 1.81
C GLY A 171 -16.10 7.63 1.29
N ARG A 172 -16.22 6.30 1.47
CA ARG A 172 -15.26 5.31 0.98
C ARG A 172 -15.78 4.59 -0.25
N LEU A 173 -14.84 4.15 -1.07
CA LEU A 173 -15.14 3.37 -2.25
C LEU A 173 -15.11 1.88 -1.89
N GLU A 174 -16.23 1.20 -2.09
CA GLU A 174 -16.39 -0.24 -1.89
C GLU A 174 -16.96 -0.86 -3.17
N GLY A 175 -16.87 -2.17 -3.33
CA GLY A 175 -17.45 -2.85 -4.49
C GLY A 175 -16.82 -4.20 -4.75
N PRO A 176 -17.42 -5.04 -5.60
CA PRO A 176 -16.75 -6.24 -6.08
C PRO A 176 -15.70 -5.89 -7.13
N ILE A 177 -14.57 -6.62 -7.10
CA ILE A 177 -13.58 -6.59 -8.18
C ILE A 177 -14.09 -7.47 -9.31
N THR A 178 -14.12 -6.91 -10.52
CA THR A 178 -14.61 -7.59 -11.73
C THR A 178 -13.48 -8.00 -12.66
N ALA A 179 -12.34 -7.30 -12.59
CA ALA A 179 -11.14 -7.63 -13.33
C ALA A 179 -9.91 -7.16 -12.53
N THR A 180 -8.80 -7.86 -12.74
CA THR A 180 -7.47 -7.48 -12.23
C THR A 180 -6.48 -7.62 -13.38
N SER A 181 -5.64 -6.61 -13.57
CA SER A 181 -4.56 -6.60 -14.58
C SER A 181 -3.30 -5.96 -14.02
N VAL A 182 -2.19 -6.13 -14.72
CA VAL A 182 -0.92 -5.45 -14.45
C VAL A 182 -0.52 -4.69 -15.70
N ASP A 183 -0.32 -3.38 -15.56
CA ASP A 183 0.12 -2.51 -16.64
C ASP A 183 1.00 -1.39 -16.05
N PRO A 184 2.33 -1.57 -16.06
CA PRO A 184 3.28 -0.60 -15.51
C PRO A 184 3.09 0.83 -16.04
N ALA A 185 2.77 0.96 -17.34
CA ALA A 185 2.60 2.26 -17.97
C ALA A 185 1.36 2.99 -17.43
N ARG A 186 0.25 2.27 -17.24
CA ARG A 186 -0.98 2.83 -16.65
C ARG A 186 -0.86 3.09 -15.15
N LEU A 187 0.04 2.42 -14.45
CA LEU A 187 0.33 2.68 -13.04
C LEU A 187 1.15 3.97 -12.83
N GLY A 188 1.68 4.55 -13.90
CA GLY A 188 2.55 5.73 -13.83
C GLY A 188 3.90 5.41 -13.19
N LEU A 189 4.30 4.12 -13.18
CA LEU A 189 5.60 3.69 -12.71
C LEU A 189 6.60 3.85 -13.86
N VAL A 190 7.76 4.44 -13.55
CA VAL A 190 8.87 4.49 -14.49
C VAL A 190 9.64 3.17 -14.35
N PRO A 191 9.70 2.31 -15.37
CA PRO A 191 10.45 1.07 -15.29
C PRO A 191 11.93 1.34 -15.04
N PRO A 192 12.65 0.47 -14.30
CA PRO A 192 14.09 0.59 -14.14
C PRO A 192 14.80 0.61 -15.51
N ALA A 193 15.87 1.40 -15.63
CA ALA A 193 16.64 1.42 -16.87
C ALA A 193 17.38 0.09 -17.06
N LEU A 194 17.60 -0.28 -18.33
CA LEU A 194 18.46 -1.40 -18.68
C LEU A 194 19.87 -0.88 -18.99
N GLU A 195 20.85 -1.25 -18.17
CA GLU A 195 22.23 -0.76 -18.25
C GLU A 195 23.19 -1.83 -18.78
N PRO A 196 24.06 -1.52 -19.74
CA PRO A 196 25.05 -2.48 -20.22
C PRO A 196 26.12 -2.73 -19.14
N VAL A 197 26.37 -4.00 -18.85
CA VAL A 197 27.42 -4.43 -17.90
C VAL A 197 28.70 -4.79 -18.64
N ASP A 198 28.58 -5.59 -19.70
CA ASP A 198 29.68 -5.93 -20.60
C ASP A 198 29.23 -5.81 -22.06
N ALA A 199 29.74 -4.79 -22.75
CA ALA A 199 29.44 -4.54 -24.15
C ALA A 199 30.01 -5.61 -25.10
N ALA A 200 30.99 -6.41 -24.67
CA ALA A 200 31.56 -7.47 -25.49
C ALA A 200 30.67 -8.73 -25.53
N VAL A 201 29.91 -8.98 -24.46
CA VAL A 201 29.00 -10.14 -24.33
C VAL A 201 27.53 -9.73 -24.44
N THR A 202 27.26 -8.42 -24.56
CA THR A 202 25.91 -7.84 -24.59
C THR A 202 25.09 -8.29 -23.37
N THR A 203 25.66 -8.08 -22.18
CA THR A 203 24.99 -8.36 -20.90
C THR A 203 24.47 -7.08 -20.28
N TYR A 204 23.33 -7.19 -19.61
CA TYR A 204 22.65 -6.05 -19.00
C TYR A 204 22.29 -6.28 -17.53
N ALA A 205 22.20 -5.18 -16.80
CA ALA A 205 21.67 -5.12 -15.45
C ALA A 205 20.49 -4.15 -15.41
N LEU A 206 19.45 -4.51 -14.65
CA LEU A 206 18.39 -3.57 -14.32
C LEU A 206 18.90 -2.55 -13.30
N ALA A 207 18.60 -1.28 -13.53
CA ALA A 207 18.86 -0.19 -12.57
C ALA A 207 17.75 -0.12 -11.52
N THR A 208 17.50 -1.23 -10.82
CA THR A 208 16.56 -1.29 -9.70
C THR A 208 17.18 -0.72 -8.43
N PRO A 209 16.37 -0.23 -7.47
CA PRO A 209 16.85 0.00 -6.12
C PRO A 209 17.50 -1.28 -5.57
N PRO A 210 18.54 -1.17 -4.73
CA PRO A 210 19.12 -2.33 -4.08
C PRO A 210 18.08 -3.00 -3.18
N ALA A 211 18.17 -4.33 -3.05
CA ALA A 211 17.32 -5.06 -2.13
C ALA A 211 17.51 -4.52 -0.69
N PRO A 212 16.42 -4.21 0.03
CA PRO A 212 16.50 -3.68 1.38
C PRO A 212 16.94 -4.78 2.37
N ASP A 213 17.70 -4.41 3.40
CA ASP A 213 18.11 -5.33 4.48
C ASP A 213 16.89 -5.99 5.15
N GLN A 214 15.75 -5.29 5.18
CA GLN A 214 14.47 -5.80 5.69
C GLN A 214 13.93 -7.03 4.93
N LEU A 215 14.46 -7.35 3.74
CA LEU A 215 14.10 -8.57 3.01
C LEU A 215 14.57 -9.83 3.76
N GLU A 216 15.79 -9.78 4.32
CA GLU A 216 16.33 -10.88 5.13
C GLU A 216 15.56 -11.00 6.45
N GLU A 217 15.20 -9.87 7.07
CA GLU A 217 14.34 -9.84 8.26
C GLU A 217 12.98 -10.50 8.00
N ALA A 218 12.33 -10.19 6.87
CA ALA A 218 11.08 -10.82 6.49
C ALA A 218 11.22 -12.34 6.30
N ALA A 219 12.32 -12.80 5.71
CA ALA A 219 12.59 -14.23 5.55
C ALA A 219 12.75 -14.93 6.92
N LEU A 220 13.50 -14.33 7.84
CA LEU A 220 13.66 -14.84 9.21
C LEU A 220 12.33 -14.92 9.98
N LEU A 221 11.46 -13.91 9.84
CA LEU A 221 10.11 -13.93 10.43
C LEU A 221 9.26 -15.08 9.89
N ALA A 222 9.32 -15.33 8.58
CA ALA A 222 8.60 -16.42 7.96
C ALA A 222 9.09 -17.79 8.43
N ASP A 223 10.40 -17.98 8.50
CA ASP A 223 11.03 -19.21 9.00
C ASP A 223 10.76 -19.45 10.50
N ALA A 224 10.62 -18.38 11.28
CA ALA A 224 10.19 -18.42 12.67
C ALA A 224 8.70 -18.75 12.85
N GLY A 225 7.94 -18.90 11.77
CA GLY A 225 6.52 -19.24 11.78
C GLY A 225 5.59 -18.03 11.88
N ASP A 226 6.08 -16.82 11.59
CA ASP A 226 5.28 -15.59 11.54
C ASP A 226 5.19 -14.99 10.11
N PRO A 227 4.57 -15.71 9.15
CA PRO A 227 4.44 -15.24 7.77
C PRO A 227 3.53 -14.01 7.65
N ARG A 228 2.73 -13.69 8.67
CA ARG A 228 1.85 -12.51 8.67
C ARG A 228 2.67 -11.25 8.87
N GLU A 229 3.59 -11.27 9.83
CA GLU A 229 4.46 -10.15 10.10
C GLU A 229 5.47 -9.95 8.97
N ALA A 230 6.04 -11.03 8.44
CA ALA A 230 6.86 -10.99 7.21
C ALA A 230 6.11 -10.30 6.06
N ARG A 231 4.86 -10.70 5.81
CA ARG A 231 4.03 -10.08 4.78
C ARG A 231 3.76 -8.60 5.06
N ARG A 232 3.50 -8.21 6.32
CA ARG A 232 3.25 -6.82 6.70
C ARG A 232 4.47 -5.93 6.40
N LEU A 233 5.67 -6.41 6.77
CA LEU A 233 6.92 -5.73 6.51
C LEU A 233 7.15 -5.53 5.01
N LEU A 234 7.01 -6.59 4.21
CA LEU A 234 7.19 -6.53 2.75
C LEU A 234 6.19 -5.60 2.06
N LEU A 235 4.92 -5.59 2.52
CA LEU A 235 3.92 -4.65 1.98
C LEU A 235 4.23 -3.19 2.32
N ALA A 236 4.84 -2.93 3.49
CA ALA A 236 5.28 -1.58 3.84
C ALA A 236 6.42 -1.11 2.92
N LEU A 237 7.38 -2.00 2.60
CA LEU A 237 8.45 -1.69 1.65
C LEU A 237 7.91 -1.30 0.27
N LEU A 238 6.93 -2.04 -0.27
CA LEU A 238 6.30 -1.69 -1.56
C LEU A 238 5.46 -0.42 -1.52
N ALA A 239 4.95 -0.02 -0.35
CA ALA A 239 4.21 1.23 -0.21
C ALA A 239 5.14 2.45 -0.31
N GLU A 240 6.40 2.30 0.10
CA GLU A 240 7.45 3.32 0.00
C GLU A 240 8.13 3.29 -1.37
N GLU A 241 8.55 2.10 -1.82
CA GLU A 241 9.27 1.90 -3.08
C GLU A 241 8.61 0.79 -3.93
N PRO A 242 7.72 1.15 -4.87
CA PRO A 242 6.97 0.19 -5.68
C PRO A 242 7.81 -0.64 -6.66
N LEU A 243 9.05 -0.25 -6.94
CA LEU A 243 9.92 -0.91 -7.91
C LEU A 243 10.80 -2.03 -7.32
N LEU A 244 10.60 -2.40 -6.05
CA LEU A 244 11.33 -3.49 -5.40
C LEU A 244 10.87 -4.87 -5.91
N LEU A 245 11.49 -5.33 -7.01
CA LEU A 245 11.16 -6.62 -7.65
C LEU A 245 11.41 -7.81 -6.73
N ASP A 246 12.48 -7.76 -5.91
CA ASP A 246 12.77 -8.81 -4.92
C ASP A 246 11.68 -8.94 -3.85
N VAL A 247 11.04 -7.82 -3.48
CA VAL A 247 9.94 -7.82 -2.51
C VAL A 247 8.68 -8.45 -3.11
N HIS A 248 8.43 -8.25 -4.40
CA HIS A 248 7.39 -8.98 -5.13
C HIS A 248 7.66 -10.49 -5.17
N ALA A 249 8.91 -10.90 -5.44
CA ALA A 249 9.29 -12.31 -5.40
C ALA A 249 9.07 -12.92 -4.00
N ALA A 250 9.53 -12.25 -2.94
CA ALA A 250 9.37 -12.72 -1.56
C ALA A 250 7.90 -12.81 -1.13
N LEU A 251 7.06 -11.83 -1.46
CA LEU A 251 5.61 -11.90 -1.21
C LEU A 251 4.95 -13.07 -1.96
N GLY A 252 5.41 -13.33 -3.19
CA GLY A 252 5.01 -14.51 -3.96
C GLY A 252 5.37 -15.81 -3.25
N ASP A 253 6.62 -15.94 -2.78
CA ASP A 253 7.10 -17.14 -2.09
C ASP A 253 6.33 -17.41 -0.79
N LEU A 254 6.05 -16.37 0.01
CA LEU A 254 5.21 -16.49 1.22
C LEU A 254 3.80 -17.02 0.90
N ALA A 255 3.24 -16.61 -0.24
CA ALA A 255 1.88 -16.98 -0.63
C ALA A 255 1.82 -18.34 -1.35
N LEU A 256 2.88 -18.77 -2.04
CA LEU A 256 2.83 -19.87 -3.02
C LEU A 256 2.29 -21.19 -2.46
N ALA A 257 2.65 -21.53 -1.23
CA ALA A 257 2.25 -22.80 -0.62
C ALA A 257 0.74 -22.90 -0.35
N SER A 258 0.09 -21.77 -0.01
CA SER A 258 -1.29 -21.75 0.49
C SER A 258 -2.27 -20.99 -0.43
N LEU A 259 -1.76 -20.08 -1.26
CA LEU A 259 -2.51 -19.08 -2.00
C LEU A 259 -1.87 -18.86 -3.38
N ALA A 260 -1.76 -19.91 -4.19
CA ALA A 260 -1.06 -19.87 -5.48
C ALA A 260 -1.55 -18.76 -6.44
N ALA A 261 -2.85 -18.40 -6.41
CA ALA A 261 -3.37 -17.28 -7.19
C ALA A 261 -2.85 -15.91 -6.71
N THR A 262 -2.74 -15.69 -5.39
CA THR A 262 -2.11 -14.49 -4.83
C THR A 262 -0.62 -14.46 -5.14
N ALA A 263 0.05 -15.62 -5.03
CA ALA A 263 1.46 -15.73 -5.38
C ALA A 263 1.71 -15.34 -6.84
N LEU A 264 0.91 -15.90 -7.76
CA LEU A 264 0.95 -15.53 -9.17
C LEU A 264 0.78 -14.03 -9.37
N ALA A 265 -0.14 -13.38 -8.66
CA ALA A 265 -0.35 -11.94 -8.79
C ALA A 265 0.89 -11.13 -8.34
N HIS A 266 1.54 -11.50 -7.24
CA HIS A 266 2.78 -10.82 -6.81
C HIS A 266 3.91 -10.99 -7.83
N TYR A 267 4.15 -12.23 -8.28
CA TYR A 267 5.18 -12.51 -9.28
C TYR A 267 4.88 -11.82 -10.62
N ALA A 268 3.62 -11.79 -11.06
CA ALA A 268 3.22 -11.16 -12.31
C ALA A 268 3.46 -9.65 -12.30
N VAL A 269 3.31 -8.98 -11.15
CA VAL A 269 3.68 -7.56 -11.04
C VAL A 269 5.19 -7.37 -11.23
N GLY A 270 6.02 -8.11 -10.50
CA GLY A 270 7.48 -8.01 -10.64
C GLY A 270 7.97 -8.38 -12.05
N ALA A 271 7.39 -9.40 -12.66
CA ALA A 271 7.68 -9.80 -14.03
C ALA A 271 7.30 -8.70 -15.04
N ALA A 272 6.11 -8.11 -14.92
CA ALA A 272 5.69 -7.04 -15.82
C ALA A 272 6.54 -5.77 -15.68
N LEU A 273 6.98 -5.42 -14.46
CA LEU A 273 7.90 -4.30 -14.23
C LEU A 273 9.26 -4.55 -14.88
N GLY A 274 9.79 -5.78 -14.78
CA GLY A 274 11.00 -6.19 -15.48
C GLY A 274 10.82 -6.20 -17.01
N ASP A 275 9.73 -6.75 -17.53
CA ASP A 275 9.40 -6.77 -18.96
C ASP A 275 9.22 -5.36 -19.55
N ALA A 276 8.76 -4.39 -18.75
CA ALA A 276 8.68 -3.00 -19.18
C ALA A 276 10.07 -2.36 -19.38
N SER A 277 11.12 -2.99 -18.83
CA SER A 277 12.51 -2.55 -18.89
C SER A 277 13.32 -3.34 -19.92
N VAL A 278 13.04 -4.64 -20.02
CA VAL A 278 13.75 -5.58 -20.91
C VAL A 278 12.87 -5.87 -22.13
N PRO A 279 13.26 -5.43 -23.34
CA PRO A 279 12.46 -5.68 -24.54
C PRO A 279 12.32 -7.19 -24.83
N ASP A 280 11.25 -7.56 -25.53
CA ASP A 280 11.00 -8.92 -26.00
C ASP A 280 10.84 -8.93 -27.53
N PRO A 281 11.80 -9.51 -28.31
CA PRO A 281 13.03 -10.16 -27.84
C PRO A 281 14.06 -9.18 -27.26
N CYS A 282 14.93 -9.67 -26.38
CA CYS A 282 16.09 -8.92 -25.89
C CYS A 282 17.31 -9.27 -26.74
N ASP A 283 18.04 -8.28 -27.26
CA ASP A 283 19.25 -8.48 -28.08
C ASP A 283 20.50 -8.81 -27.22
N GLY A 284 20.31 -9.27 -25.99
CA GLY A 284 21.37 -9.64 -25.06
C GLY A 284 20.86 -10.34 -23.81
N LEU A 285 21.77 -10.62 -22.88
CA LEU A 285 21.49 -11.40 -21.68
C LEU A 285 21.19 -10.51 -20.47
N VAL A 286 20.35 -11.02 -19.57
CA VAL A 286 20.08 -10.43 -18.26
C VAL A 286 20.40 -11.51 -17.23
N PRO A 287 21.70 -11.76 -16.96
CA PRO A 287 22.14 -12.95 -16.24
C PRO A 287 21.83 -12.86 -14.73
N TRP A 288 21.62 -14.01 -14.10
CA TRP A 288 21.26 -14.15 -12.68
C TRP A 288 22.34 -13.64 -11.71
N GLU A 289 23.60 -13.69 -12.13
CA GLU A 289 24.74 -13.29 -11.31
C GLU A 289 24.70 -11.81 -10.92
N GLN A 290 24.09 -10.96 -11.76
CA GLN A 290 23.86 -9.56 -11.44
C GLN A 290 22.75 -9.46 -10.40
N ALA A 291 23.10 -8.96 -9.21
CA ALA A 291 22.17 -8.91 -8.07
C ALA A 291 20.85 -8.18 -8.40
N SER A 292 20.90 -7.10 -9.17
CA SER A 292 19.71 -6.34 -9.56
C SER A 292 18.78 -7.04 -10.56
N ASN A 293 19.26 -8.10 -11.23
CA ASN A 293 18.43 -8.90 -12.13
C ASN A 293 17.61 -9.96 -11.39
N ARG A 294 18.05 -10.37 -10.19
CA ARG A 294 17.49 -11.54 -9.49
C ARG A 294 16.02 -11.40 -9.20
N GLY A 295 15.54 -10.24 -8.75
CA GLY A 295 14.13 -10.02 -8.47
C GLY A 295 13.23 -10.24 -9.69
N TYR A 296 13.66 -9.77 -10.87
CA TYR A 296 12.93 -9.99 -12.13
C TYR A 296 12.89 -11.48 -12.52
N LEU A 297 14.06 -12.13 -12.55
CA LEU A 297 14.17 -13.53 -12.94
C LEU A 297 13.45 -14.46 -11.95
N ALA A 298 13.52 -14.16 -10.65
CA ALA A 298 12.79 -14.85 -9.60
C ALA A 298 11.28 -14.69 -9.77
N CYS A 299 10.79 -13.52 -10.20
CA CYS A 299 9.39 -13.31 -10.53
C CYS A 299 8.94 -14.12 -11.77
N LEU A 300 9.74 -14.20 -12.83
CA LEU A 300 9.44 -15.07 -13.98
C LEU A 300 9.33 -16.54 -13.55
N TYR A 301 10.32 -17.04 -12.81
CA TYR A 301 10.30 -18.40 -12.30
C TYR A 301 9.13 -18.65 -11.34
N GLY A 302 8.84 -17.69 -10.46
CA GLY A 302 7.71 -17.71 -9.54
C GLY A 302 6.37 -17.77 -10.27
N CYS A 303 6.20 -17.03 -11.37
CA CYS A 303 5.01 -17.13 -12.22
C CYS A 303 4.82 -18.57 -12.73
N ALA A 304 5.87 -19.19 -13.25
CA ALA A 304 5.81 -20.56 -13.74
C ALA A 304 5.43 -21.56 -12.62
N ARG A 305 6.06 -21.45 -11.45
CA ARG A 305 5.74 -22.28 -10.27
C ARG A 305 4.29 -22.11 -9.83
N ALA A 306 3.79 -20.87 -9.76
CA ALA A 306 2.43 -20.59 -9.37
C ALA A 306 1.41 -21.11 -10.40
N LEU A 307 1.69 -20.94 -11.70
CA LEU A 307 0.87 -21.48 -12.78
C LEU A 307 0.82 -23.00 -12.76
N HIS A 308 1.94 -23.68 -12.54
CA HIS A 308 1.98 -25.13 -12.37
C HIS A 308 1.13 -25.59 -11.18
N ARG A 309 1.24 -24.94 -10.01
CA ARG A 309 0.38 -25.24 -8.84
C ARG A 309 -1.11 -25.02 -9.10
N LEU A 310 -1.46 -24.14 -10.03
CA LEU A 310 -2.83 -23.89 -10.47
C LEU A 310 -3.30 -24.85 -11.60
N GLY A 311 -2.45 -25.78 -12.04
CA GLY A 311 -2.73 -26.70 -13.15
C GLY A 311 -2.72 -26.03 -14.53
N ARG A 312 -2.03 -24.89 -14.65
CA ARG A 312 -1.95 -24.06 -15.87
C ARG A 312 -0.59 -24.22 -16.57
N ASP A 313 -0.17 -25.45 -16.81
CA ASP A 313 1.17 -25.77 -17.33
C ASP A 313 1.46 -25.15 -18.71
N VAL A 314 0.44 -25.04 -19.55
CA VAL A 314 0.59 -24.40 -20.87
C VAL A 314 0.95 -22.92 -20.72
N ASP A 315 0.35 -22.23 -19.75
CA ASP A 315 0.63 -20.82 -19.49
C ASP A 315 1.99 -20.62 -18.82
N ALA A 316 2.48 -21.62 -18.09
CA ALA A 316 3.79 -21.59 -17.43
C ALA A 316 4.97 -21.59 -18.44
N ARG A 317 4.75 -22.01 -19.68
CA ARG A 317 5.80 -22.04 -20.72
C ARG A 317 6.38 -20.67 -21.01
N ARG A 318 5.52 -19.65 -21.20
CA ARG A 318 5.95 -18.31 -21.58
C ARG A 318 6.96 -17.70 -20.59
N PRO A 319 6.70 -17.66 -19.26
CA PRO A 319 7.69 -17.13 -18.33
C PRO A 319 8.97 -17.98 -18.24
N LEU A 320 8.90 -19.30 -18.45
CA LEU A 320 10.09 -20.17 -18.49
C LEU A 320 10.95 -19.92 -19.72
N GLU A 321 10.34 -19.85 -20.90
CA GLU A 321 11.02 -19.54 -22.16
C GLU A 321 11.68 -18.16 -22.09
N ARG A 322 10.98 -17.17 -21.52
CA ARG A 322 11.50 -15.83 -21.29
C ARG A 322 12.71 -15.86 -20.34
N LEU A 323 12.60 -16.57 -19.22
CA LEU A 323 13.69 -16.71 -18.25
C LEU A 323 14.93 -17.35 -18.88
N LEU A 324 14.78 -18.47 -19.60
CA LEU A 324 15.90 -19.18 -20.24
C LEU A 324 16.53 -18.39 -21.40
N ALA A 325 15.76 -17.53 -22.07
CA ALA A 325 16.31 -16.63 -23.08
C ALA A 325 17.20 -15.54 -22.47
N LEU A 326 16.91 -15.12 -21.23
CA LEU A 326 17.63 -14.06 -20.52
C LEU A 326 18.81 -14.60 -19.69
N ASP A 327 18.66 -15.78 -19.11
CA ASP A 327 19.65 -16.50 -18.29
C ASP A 327 19.82 -17.96 -18.77
N PRO A 328 20.61 -18.20 -19.83
CA PRO A 328 20.76 -19.54 -20.43
C PRO A 328 21.47 -20.56 -19.54
N ASP A 329 22.23 -20.09 -18.53
CA ASP A 329 22.92 -20.95 -17.56
C ASP A 329 21.95 -21.61 -16.56
N ASP A 330 20.66 -21.24 -16.63
CA ASP A 330 19.56 -21.85 -15.91
C ASP A 330 19.79 -21.95 -14.40
N HIS A 331 20.19 -20.82 -13.79
CA HIS A 331 20.53 -20.76 -12.37
C HIS A 331 19.39 -21.19 -11.43
N LEU A 332 18.15 -21.04 -11.90
CA LEU A 332 16.94 -21.38 -11.14
C LEU A 332 16.40 -22.80 -11.44
N GLY A 333 17.00 -23.52 -12.40
CA GLY A 333 16.53 -24.85 -12.80
C GLY A 333 15.17 -24.83 -13.53
N ALA A 334 14.86 -23.74 -14.23
CA ALA A 334 13.66 -23.53 -15.02
C ALA A 334 13.46 -24.59 -16.10
N SER A 335 14.53 -25.20 -16.64
CA SER A 335 14.42 -26.28 -17.61
C SER A 335 13.82 -27.59 -17.05
N GLN A 336 13.73 -27.69 -15.72
CA GLN A 336 13.28 -28.90 -15.01
C GLN A 336 11.84 -28.79 -14.48
N LEU A 337 11.20 -27.62 -14.58
CA LEU A 337 9.84 -27.35 -14.10
C LEU A 337 8.79 -27.71 -15.16
#